data_AF-A0A813HP49-F1
#
_entry.id   AF-A0A813HP49-F1
#
_cell.length_a   1.000
_cell.length_b   1.000
_cell.length_c   1.000
_cell.angle_alpha   90.00
_cell.angle_beta   90.00
_cell.angle_gamma   90.00
#
_symmetry.space_group_name_H-M   'P 1'
#
loop_
_entity.id
_entity.type
_entity.pdbx_description
1 polymer ?
#
loop_
_entity_poly.entity_id
_entity_poly.type
_entity_poly.pdbx_seq_one_letter_code
_entity_poly.pdbx_strand_id
1 'polypeptide(L)'
;MALFPSLRALLPSVLAALSKRIRPARRLILSVPAPRPPGEVRKKEASAVAEYFKPGFQREEASAVAEYVDAVVVGTSDFSRAEPGPIAPLPWVRAALQALLATGSGSDTGGLQPGQLLLEVPLHGRAFPWGEAQESTEGKVILTADLARVLAKQLPPMIWDAEAAEHSANLTESKVFVSLPSLAYVEARLRLAGSLGVGVALRELGAGFDSVFDLLPKRVDQRTSATSSSDEL
;
A
#
# COMPACT_ATOMS: atom_id res chain seq x y z
N MET A 1 -28.77 16.15 14.22
CA MET A 1 -28.54 17.15 13.15
C MET A 1 -27.08 17.08 12.71
N ALA A 2 -26.76 16.40 11.61
CA ALA A 2 -25.45 16.56 10.97
C ALA A 2 -25.60 17.65 9.90
N LEU A 3 -25.25 18.89 10.26
CA LEU A 3 -25.37 20.08 9.41
C LEU A 3 -24.26 20.19 8.34
N PHE A 4 -23.39 19.18 8.25
CA PHE A 4 -22.31 19.13 7.28
C PHE A 4 -22.32 17.77 6.58
N PRO A 5 -22.33 17.73 5.22
CA PRO A 5 -22.03 16.49 4.52
C PRO A 5 -20.66 15.98 4.99
N SER A 6 -20.49 14.66 5.08
CA SER A 6 -19.20 14.08 5.42
C SER A 6 -18.14 14.62 4.44
N LEU A 7 -16.91 14.89 4.93
CA LEU A 7 -15.79 15.34 4.07
C LEU A 7 -15.61 14.42 2.85
N ARG A 8 -15.98 13.14 3.02
CA ARG A 8 -16.02 12.11 1.98
C ARG A 8 -16.97 12.45 0.82
N ALA A 9 -18.17 12.96 1.09
CA ALA A 9 -19.11 13.39 0.05
C ALA A 9 -18.65 14.65 -0.70
N LEU A 10 -17.81 15.48 -0.06
CA LEU A 10 -17.23 16.68 -0.70
C LEU A 10 -15.97 16.37 -1.51
N LEU A 11 -15.39 15.17 -1.37
CA LEU A 11 -14.10 14.80 -1.98
C LEU A 11 -14.06 15.05 -3.49
N PRO A 12 -15.06 14.66 -4.31
CA PRO A 12 -15.04 14.93 -5.75
C PRO A 12 -15.00 16.42 -6.07
N SER A 13 -15.84 17.22 -5.39
CA SER A 13 -15.92 18.67 -5.60
C SER A 13 -14.62 19.39 -5.19
N VAL A 14 -14.01 18.98 -4.08
CA VAL A 14 -12.72 19.51 -3.63
C VAL A 14 -11.62 19.18 -4.63
N LEU A 15 -11.56 17.92 -5.10
CA LEU A 15 -10.55 17.51 -6.08
C LEU A 15 -10.78 18.15 -7.44
N ALA A 16 -12.02 18.36 -7.88
CA ALA A 16 -12.33 19.11 -9.08
C ALA A 16 -11.81 20.55 -9.01
N ALA A 17 -12.04 21.23 -7.88
CA ALA A 17 -11.56 22.59 -7.65
C ALA A 17 -10.02 22.67 -7.59
N LEU A 18 -9.37 21.72 -6.91
CA LEU A 18 -7.92 21.62 -6.84
C LEU A 18 -7.30 21.31 -8.20
N SER A 19 -7.85 20.32 -8.90
CA SER A 19 -7.46 19.91 -10.25
C SER A 19 -7.44 21.10 -11.21
N LYS A 20 -8.55 21.86 -11.26
CA LYS A 20 -8.67 23.05 -12.12
C LYS A 20 -7.60 24.12 -11.82
N ARG A 21 -7.16 24.24 -10.56
CA ARG A 21 -6.17 25.24 -10.16
C ARG A 21 -4.72 24.77 -10.31
N ILE A 22 -4.47 23.47 -10.16
CA ILE A 22 -3.10 22.93 -10.00
C ILE A 22 -2.63 22.19 -11.25
N ARG A 23 -3.50 21.45 -11.94
CA ARG A 23 -3.11 20.54 -13.04
C ARG A 23 -2.62 21.17 -14.34
N PRO A 24 -2.89 22.44 -14.71
CA PRO A 24 -2.34 23.00 -15.94
C PRO A 24 -0.81 22.92 -16.09
N ALA A 25 -0.08 22.74 -14.99
CA ALA A 25 1.38 22.55 -15.01
C ALA A 25 1.92 21.55 -13.97
N ARG A 26 1.06 20.82 -13.25
CA ARG A 26 1.46 19.97 -12.11
C ARG A 26 0.63 18.69 -12.04
N ARG A 27 1.07 17.72 -11.25
CA ARG A 27 0.33 16.49 -10.97
C ARG A 27 -0.38 16.55 -9.63
N LEU A 28 -1.55 15.95 -9.53
CA LEU A 28 -2.31 15.74 -8.30
C LEU A 28 -2.38 14.25 -8.00
N ILE A 29 -1.78 13.85 -6.87
CA ILE A 29 -1.76 12.47 -6.39
C ILE A 29 -2.54 12.42 -5.09
N LEU A 30 -3.49 11.48 -4.98
CA LEU A 30 -4.32 11.29 -3.80
C LEU A 30 -3.88 10.03 -3.05
N SER A 31 -3.52 10.14 -1.78
CA SER A 31 -3.29 8.97 -0.92
C SER A 31 -4.59 8.59 -0.21
N VAL A 32 -4.93 7.31 -0.24
CA VAL A 32 -6.18 6.78 0.31
C VAL A 32 -5.93 5.48 1.10
N PRO A 33 -6.72 5.21 2.14
CA PRO A 33 -6.65 3.91 2.82
C PRO A 33 -7.17 2.79 1.90
N ALA A 34 -6.54 1.61 1.96
CA ALA A 34 -7.02 0.43 1.28
C ALA A 34 -8.49 0.11 1.62
N PRO A 35 -9.29 -0.39 0.66
CA PRO A 35 -10.59 -0.97 0.96
C PRO A 35 -10.43 -2.10 1.99
N ARG A 36 -11.31 -2.16 2.98
CA ARG A 36 -11.39 -3.34 3.85
C ARG A 36 -12.21 -4.44 3.15
N PRO A 37 -11.84 -5.72 3.29
CA PRO A 37 -12.65 -6.81 2.77
C PRO A 37 -14.05 -6.83 3.42
N PRO A 38 -15.09 -7.25 2.69
CA PRO A 38 -16.39 -7.52 3.28
C PRO A 38 -16.25 -8.60 4.37
N GLY A 39 -16.65 -8.30 5.61
CA GLY A 39 -16.61 -9.24 6.74
C GLY A 39 -15.57 -8.95 7.82
N GLU A 40 -14.60 -8.06 7.58
CA GLU A 40 -13.58 -7.66 8.57
C GLU A 40 -14.02 -6.50 9.50
N VAL A 41 -15.32 -6.16 9.49
CA VAL A 41 -15.86 -5.19 10.45
C VAL A 41 -15.85 -5.86 11.83
N ARG A 42 -14.94 -5.43 12.71
CA ARG A 42 -14.91 -5.91 14.10
C ARG A 42 -16.30 -5.72 14.70
N LYS A 43 -16.82 -6.73 15.42
CA LYS A 43 -18.12 -6.67 16.12
C LYS A 43 -18.30 -5.44 17.03
N LYS A 44 -17.20 -4.80 17.48
CA LYS A 44 -17.21 -3.56 18.27
C LYS A 44 -17.46 -2.28 17.46
N GLU A 45 -17.24 -2.31 16.14
CA GLU A 45 -17.51 -1.18 15.24
C GLU A 45 -18.94 -1.20 14.69
N ALA A 46 -19.72 -2.28 14.89
CA ALA A 46 -21.09 -2.46 14.40
C ALA A 46 -22.16 -1.65 15.19
N SER A 47 -21.85 -0.40 15.53
CA SER A 47 -22.82 0.59 16.00
C SER A 47 -23.54 1.21 14.79
N ALA A 48 -24.73 1.78 14.97
CA ALA A 48 -25.49 2.48 13.93
C ALA A 48 -24.73 3.65 13.25
N VAL A 49 -23.56 4.03 13.78
CA VAL A 49 -22.61 4.99 13.19
C VAL A 49 -21.74 4.36 12.08
N ALA A 50 -21.61 3.04 12.05
CA ALA A 50 -20.78 2.29 11.09
C ALA A 50 -21.28 2.36 9.64
N GLU A 51 -22.60 2.47 9.47
CA GLU A 51 -23.22 2.61 8.15
C GLU A 51 -22.80 3.92 7.46
N TYR A 52 -22.48 4.95 8.25
CA TYR A 52 -21.95 6.24 7.79
C TYR A 52 -20.42 6.24 7.59
N PHE A 53 -19.72 5.23 8.10
CA PHE A 53 -18.28 5.03 7.98
C PHE A 53 -18.00 3.68 7.30
N LYS A 54 -18.23 3.56 6.00
CA LYS A 54 -17.60 2.46 5.21
C LYS A 54 -16.08 2.56 5.41
N PRO A 55 -15.41 1.62 6.08
CA PRO A 55 -13.98 1.74 6.30
C PRO A 55 -13.23 1.55 4.96
N GLY A 56 -12.25 2.42 4.68
CA GLY A 56 -11.44 2.37 3.46
C GLY A 56 -12.05 3.10 2.26
N PHE A 57 -11.25 3.35 1.23
CA PHE A 57 -11.66 3.97 -0.03
C PHE A 57 -12.29 2.94 -0.96
N GLN A 58 -13.39 3.29 -1.64
CA GLN A 58 -14.25 2.36 -2.38
C GLN A 58 -14.29 2.69 -3.87
N ARG A 59 -14.85 1.77 -4.67
CA ARG A 59 -14.95 1.91 -6.13
C ARG A 59 -15.75 3.13 -6.56
N GLU A 60 -16.83 3.45 -5.87
CA GLU A 60 -17.68 4.59 -6.22
C GLU A 60 -16.90 5.91 -6.07
N GLU A 61 -16.04 5.99 -5.06
CA GLU A 61 -15.18 7.15 -4.84
C GLU A 61 -14.03 7.18 -5.83
N ALA A 62 -13.40 6.04 -6.09
CA ALA A 62 -12.42 5.88 -7.16
C ALA A 62 -12.97 6.42 -8.49
N SER A 63 -14.19 6.04 -8.83
CA SER A 63 -14.88 6.52 -10.03
C SER A 63 -15.14 8.03 -9.98
N ALA A 64 -15.61 8.54 -8.84
CA ALA A 64 -15.94 9.95 -8.67
C ALA A 64 -14.72 10.89 -8.69
N VAL A 65 -13.51 10.37 -8.41
CA VAL A 65 -12.27 11.16 -8.40
C VAL A 65 -11.38 10.95 -9.61
N ALA A 66 -11.63 9.90 -10.43
CA ALA A 66 -10.75 9.46 -11.50
C ALA A 66 -10.38 10.57 -12.50
N GLU A 67 -11.32 11.47 -12.83
CA GLU A 67 -11.07 12.56 -13.77
C GLU A 67 -10.23 13.70 -13.18
N TYR A 68 -10.18 13.79 -11.85
CA TYR A 68 -9.56 14.92 -11.15
C TYR A 68 -8.13 14.64 -10.69
N VAL A 69 -7.72 13.38 -10.62
CA VAL A 69 -6.40 12.97 -10.13
C VAL A 69 -5.55 12.37 -11.25
N ASP A 70 -4.24 12.56 -11.15
CA ASP A 70 -3.29 11.88 -12.03
C ASP A 70 -2.98 10.47 -11.53
N ALA A 71 -2.96 10.29 -10.19
CA ALA A 71 -2.79 8.99 -9.58
C ALA A 71 -3.42 8.91 -8.17
N VAL A 72 -3.68 7.68 -7.73
CA VAL A 72 -4.13 7.34 -6.39
C VAL A 72 -3.16 6.34 -5.77
N VAL A 73 -2.60 6.68 -4.61
CA VAL A 73 -1.77 5.77 -3.81
C VAL A 73 -2.66 5.06 -2.81
N VAL A 74 -2.70 3.72 -2.87
CA VAL A 74 -3.47 2.89 -1.95
C VAL A 74 -2.57 2.44 -0.82
N GLY A 75 -2.82 2.95 0.39
CA GLY A 75 -2.05 2.60 1.60
C GLY A 75 -2.40 1.21 2.11
N THR A 76 -1.45 0.27 1.99
CA THR A 76 -1.63 -1.15 2.34
C THR A 76 -0.73 -1.60 3.50
N SER A 77 -0.47 -0.78 4.52
CA SER A 77 0.52 -1.08 5.58
C SER A 77 -0.08 -1.40 6.97
N ASP A 78 -1.40 -1.48 7.07
CA ASP A 78 -2.13 -1.44 8.34
C ASP A 78 -3.09 -2.64 8.51
N PHE A 79 -2.76 -3.80 7.93
CA PHE A 79 -3.55 -5.02 8.09
C PHE A 79 -3.53 -5.51 9.55
N SER A 80 -2.36 -5.93 10.03
CA SER A 80 -2.15 -6.27 11.45
C SER A 80 -1.67 -5.04 12.22
N ARG A 81 -2.59 -4.40 12.95
CA ARG A 81 -2.28 -3.27 13.86
C ARG A 81 -2.31 -3.64 15.33
N ALA A 82 -3.39 -4.29 15.78
CA ALA A 82 -3.58 -4.61 17.18
C ALA A 82 -2.94 -5.96 17.56
N GLU A 83 -3.08 -6.95 16.68
CA GLU A 83 -2.63 -8.31 16.93
C GLU A 83 -1.41 -8.65 16.06
N PRO A 84 -0.48 -9.48 16.56
CA PRO A 84 0.63 -10.01 15.77
C PRO A 84 0.18 -10.60 14.44
N GLY A 85 0.86 -10.24 13.36
CA GLY A 85 0.58 -10.80 12.03
C GLY A 85 1.24 -10.04 10.89
N PRO A 86 0.94 -10.43 9.64
CA PRO A 86 1.50 -9.80 8.44
C PRO A 86 1.09 -8.32 8.33
N ILE A 87 2.00 -7.48 7.84
CA ILE A 87 1.79 -6.04 7.67
C ILE A 87 0.80 -5.77 6.54
N ALA A 88 0.93 -6.53 5.45
CA ALA A 88 0.28 -6.31 4.17
C ALA A 88 0.11 -7.63 3.40
N PRO A 89 -0.66 -8.63 3.90
CA PRO A 89 -0.75 -9.94 3.27
C PRO A 89 -1.11 -9.83 1.78
N LEU A 90 -0.34 -10.49 0.93
CA LEU A 90 -0.45 -10.34 -0.53
C LEU A 90 -1.86 -10.57 -1.11
N PRO A 91 -2.67 -11.53 -0.62
CA PRO A 91 -4.04 -11.72 -1.09
C PRO A 91 -4.93 -10.50 -0.78
N TRP A 92 -4.79 -9.91 0.41
CA TRP A 92 -5.51 -8.70 0.79
C TRP A 92 -5.09 -7.50 -0.08
N VAL A 93 -3.79 -7.31 -0.29
CA VAL A 93 -3.26 -6.26 -1.17
C VAL A 93 -3.83 -6.39 -2.58
N ARG A 94 -3.83 -7.61 -3.14
CA ARG A 94 -4.41 -7.89 -4.47
C ARG A 94 -5.89 -7.52 -4.52
N ALA A 95 -6.68 -7.98 -3.54
CA ALA A 95 -8.11 -7.71 -3.48
C ALA A 95 -8.40 -6.20 -3.35
N ALA A 96 -7.64 -5.49 -2.51
CA ALA A 96 -7.72 -4.05 -2.32
C ALA A 96 -7.50 -3.28 -3.63
N LEU A 97 -6.47 -3.64 -4.41
CA LEU A 97 -6.20 -3.00 -5.71
C LEU A 97 -7.30 -3.32 -6.72
N GLN A 98 -7.67 -4.59 -6.86
CA GLN A 98 -8.69 -5.03 -7.82
C GLN A 98 -10.06 -4.39 -7.54
N ALA A 99 -10.40 -4.16 -6.26
CA ALA A 99 -11.64 -3.50 -5.87
C ALA A 99 -11.75 -2.05 -6.40
N LEU A 100 -10.62 -1.37 -6.64
CA LEU A 100 -10.57 0.02 -7.11
C LEU A 100 -10.40 0.16 -8.62
N LEU A 101 -9.91 -0.87 -9.30
CA LEU A 101 -9.69 -0.87 -10.75
C LEU A 101 -11.01 -0.92 -11.51
N ALA A 102 -11.14 -0.14 -12.58
CA ALA A 102 -12.27 -0.21 -13.51
C ALA A 102 -12.48 -1.66 -14.02
N THR A 103 -13.74 -2.12 -14.04
CA THR A 103 -14.11 -3.48 -14.49
C THR A 103 -14.95 -3.43 -15.76
N GLY A 104 -14.66 -4.29 -16.74
CA GLY A 104 -15.50 -4.51 -17.93
C GLY A 104 -15.11 -3.72 -19.19
N SER A 105 -15.66 -4.11 -20.34
CA SER A 105 -15.67 -3.32 -21.58
C SER A 105 -17.10 -2.88 -21.87
N GLY A 106 -17.43 -1.59 -21.70
CA GLY A 106 -18.79 -1.08 -21.89
C GLY A 106 -19.04 0.25 -21.15
N SER A 107 -20.31 0.59 -20.91
CA SER A 107 -20.72 1.83 -20.24
C SER A 107 -20.63 1.78 -18.70
N ASP A 108 -20.37 0.62 -18.11
CA ASP A 108 -20.24 0.43 -16.66
C ASP A 108 -18.77 0.20 -16.30
N THR A 109 -17.96 1.26 -16.44
CA THR A 109 -16.49 1.28 -16.32
C THR A 109 -16.00 1.91 -15.02
N GLY A 110 -16.85 1.96 -13.98
CA GLY A 110 -16.53 2.62 -12.72
C GLY A 110 -15.25 2.08 -12.06
N GLY A 111 -14.30 2.97 -11.79
CA GLY A 111 -13.06 2.71 -11.06
C GLY A 111 -11.91 3.57 -11.59
N LEU A 112 -10.69 3.22 -11.18
CA LEU A 112 -9.45 3.83 -11.68
C LEU A 112 -8.89 3.01 -12.83
N GLN A 113 -8.28 3.68 -13.80
CA GLN A 113 -7.46 2.99 -14.80
C GLN A 113 -6.19 2.43 -14.14
N PRO A 114 -5.63 1.30 -14.62
CA PRO A 114 -4.42 0.72 -14.02
C PRO A 114 -3.27 1.72 -13.85
N GLY A 115 -3.03 2.57 -14.88
CA GLY A 115 -1.99 3.60 -14.83
C GLY A 115 -2.25 4.75 -13.84
N GLN A 116 -3.47 4.87 -13.29
CA GLN A 116 -3.81 5.84 -12.25
C GLN A 116 -3.69 5.24 -10.84
N LEU A 117 -3.47 3.93 -10.70
CA LEU A 117 -3.39 3.28 -9.39
C LEU A 117 -1.92 3.00 -9.03
N LEU A 118 -1.54 3.34 -7.80
CA LEU A 118 -0.21 3.09 -7.25
C LEU A 118 -0.35 2.23 -5.99
N LEU A 119 0.29 1.05 -5.99
CA LEU A 119 0.43 0.20 -4.82
C LEU A 119 1.46 0.81 -3.86
N GLU A 120 1.04 1.14 -2.64
CA GLU A 120 1.98 1.47 -1.57
C GLU A 120 2.71 0.22 -1.07
N VAL A 121 4.05 0.21 -1.11
CA VAL A 121 4.87 -0.87 -0.57
C VAL A 121 5.55 -0.36 0.70
N PRO A 122 5.09 -0.78 1.89
CA PRO A 122 5.75 -0.40 3.13
C PRO A 122 7.12 -1.10 3.23
N LEU A 123 8.12 -0.31 3.62
CA LEU A 123 9.51 -0.72 3.78
C LEU A 123 9.93 -0.79 5.25
N HIS A 124 9.03 -0.47 6.18
CA HIS A 124 9.21 -0.66 7.61
C HIS A 124 8.61 -1.98 8.10
N GLY A 125 9.14 -2.51 9.19
CA GLY A 125 8.55 -3.63 9.92
C GLY A 125 7.51 -3.18 10.95
N ARG A 126 6.91 -4.16 11.62
CA ARG A 126 6.07 -3.94 12.80
C ARG A 126 6.43 -4.92 13.91
N ALA A 127 6.53 -4.40 15.13
CA ALA A 127 6.90 -5.13 16.33
C ALA A 127 5.73 -5.20 17.31
N PHE A 128 5.41 -6.39 17.77
CA PHE A 128 4.30 -6.69 18.66
C PHE A 128 4.84 -7.29 19.96
N PRO A 129 4.76 -6.58 21.09
CA PRO A 129 5.14 -7.15 22.38
C PRO A 129 4.15 -8.25 22.78
N TRP A 130 4.65 -9.30 23.44
CA TRP A 130 3.81 -10.38 23.99
C TRP A 130 4.16 -10.67 25.47
N GLY A 131 3.26 -11.35 26.18
CA GLY A 131 3.39 -11.62 27.62
C GLY A 131 3.04 -10.40 28.47
N GLU A 132 3.75 -10.17 29.57
CA GLU A 132 3.51 -9.04 30.49
C GLU A 132 3.64 -7.66 29.81
N ALA A 133 4.34 -7.58 28.67
CA ALA A 133 4.45 -6.37 27.87
C ALA A 133 3.26 -6.13 26.91
N GLN A 134 2.29 -7.06 26.87
CA GLN A 134 1.14 -7.02 25.94
C GLN A 134 -0.02 -6.18 26.45
N GLU A 135 0.04 -5.59 27.66
CA GLU A 135 -1.06 -4.77 28.19
C GLU A 135 -1.40 -3.62 27.21
N SER A 136 -2.46 -3.81 26.41
CA SER A 136 -3.08 -2.87 25.46
C SER A 136 -2.20 -2.26 24.36
N THR A 137 -0.99 -2.78 24.10
CA THR A 137 -0.07 -2.11 23.18
C THR A 137 -0.27 -2.56 21.72
N GLU A 138 -0.79 -1.67 20.87
CA GLU A 138 -0.78 -1.87 19.41
C GLU A 138 0.65 -2.13 18.91
N GLY A 139 0.78 -2.91 17.84
CA GLY A 139 2.07 -3.15 17.19
C GLY A 139 2.71 -1.84 16.77
N LYS A 140 3.99 -1.66 17.04
CA LYS A 140 4.74 -0.44 16.76
C LYS A 140 5.48 -0.56 15.43
N VAL A 141 5.41 0.48 14.61
CA VAL A 141 6.28 0.59 13.43
C VAL A 141 7.73 0.57 13.90
N ILE A 142 8.55 -0.25 13.25
CA ILE A 142 9.98 -0.35 13.49
C ILE A 142 10.73 -0.20 12.18
N LEU A 143 11.79 0.60 12.16
CA LEU A 143 12.63 0.75 10.99
C LEU A 143 13.35 -0.58 10.72
N THR A 144 13.42 -0.97 9.47
CA THR A 144 13.99 -2.25 9.07
C THR A 144 15.49 -2.33 9.40
N ALA A 145 16.19 -1.20 9.42
CA ALA A 145 17.58 -1.13 9.89
C ALA A 145 17.74 -1.46 11.39
N ASP A 146 16.85 -0.95 12.25
CA ASP A 146 16.88 -1.27 13.68
C ASP A 146 16.50 -2.72 13.93
N LEU A 147 15.51 -3.22 13.18
CA LEU A 147 15.14 -4.61 13.23
C LEU A 147 16.30 -5.53 12.83
N ALA A 148 17.03 -5.18 11.77
CA ALA A 148 18.18 -5.96 11.30
C ALA A 148 19.28 -6.08 12.36
N ARG A 149 19.53 -5.03 13.14
CA ARG A 149 20.49 -5.08 14.27
C ARG A 149 20.04 -6.08 15.34
N VAL A 150 18.76 -6.11 15.66
CA VAL A 150 18.20 -7.05 16.64
C VAL A 150 18.22 -8.48 16.12
N LEU A 151 17.85 -8.70 14.86
CA LEU A 151 17.92 -10.00 14.19
C LEU A 151 19.35 -10.53 14.12
N ALA A 152 20.34 -9.69 13.82
CA ALA A 152 21.75 -10.08 13.79
C ALA A 152 22.28 -10.47 15.17
N LYS A 153 21.73 -9.89 16.26
CA LYS A 153 22.13 -10.21 17.63
C LYS A 153 21.50 -11.50 18.14
N GLN A 154 20.19 -11.68 17.95
CA GLN A 154 19.45 -12.82 18.52
C GLN A 154 19.41 -14.04 17.58
N LEU A 155 19.67 -13.83 16.27
CA LEU A 155 19.63 -14.86 15.24
C LEU A 155 18.39 -15.77 15.34
N PRO A 156 17.17 -15.20 15.46
CA PRO A 156 15.97 -16.00 15.58
C PRO A 156 15.70 -16.76 14.26
N PRO A 157 14.99 -17.89 14.31
CA PRO A 157 14.46 -18.51 13.10
C PRO A 157 13.54 -17.53 12.35
N MET A 158 13.86 -17.29 11.08
CA MET A 158 13.01 -16.49 10.18
C MET A 158 11.98 -17.40 9.54
N ILE A 159 10.70 -17.07 9.69
CA ILE A 159 9.58 -17.83 9.14
C ILE A 159 9.03 -17.09 7.94
N TRP A 160 9.04 -17.75 6.77
CA TRP A 160 8.35 -17.26 5.57
C TRP A 160 6.92 -17.78 5.53
N ASP A 161 5.96 -16.87 5.52
CA ASP A 161 4.57 -17.17 5.20
C ASP A 161 4.38 -17.03 3.69
N ALA A 162 4.17 -18.17 3.00
CA ALA A 162 4.01 -18.20 1.55
C ALA A 162 2.69 -17.60 1.06
N GLU A 163 1.64 -17.59 1.89
CA GLU A 163 0.34 -17.01 1.54
C GLU A 163 0.39 -15.48 1.68
N ALA A 164 0.86 -14.99 2.84
CA ALA A 164 1.01 -13.56 3.07
C ALA A 164 2.17 -12.95 2.24
N ALA A 165 3.11 -13.80 1.81
CA ALA A 165 4.39 -13.43 1.20
C ALA A 165 5.19 -12.48 2.09
N GLU A 166 5.32 -12.82 3.39
CA GLU A 166 6.03 -12.02 4.38
C GLU A 166 6.92 -12.88 5.28
N HIS A 167 8.01 -12.28 5.77
CA HIS A 167 8.82 -12.88 6.82
C HIS A 167 8.36 -12.40 8.19
N SER A 168 8.45 -13.28 9.17
CA SER A 168 8.29 -12.97 10.59
C SER A 168 9.33 -13.67 11.44
N ALA A 169 9.49 -13.20 12.68
CA ALA A 169 10.34 -13.85 13.67
C ALA A 169 9.82 -13.62 15.10
N ASN A 170 10.13 -14.56 15.98
CA ASN A 170 9.93 -14.43 17.42
C ASN A 170 11.25 -14.09 18.10
N LEU A 171 11.34 -12.88 18.65
CA LEU A 171 12.44 -12.42 19.49
C LEU A 171 12.16 -12.84 20.92
N THR A 172 12.59 -14.05 21.29
CA THR A 172 12.28 -14.68 22.59
C THR A 172 12.90 -13.91 23.76
N GLU A 173 14.14 -13.44 23.63
CA GLU A 173 14.80 -12.64 24.67
C GLU A 173 14.07 -11.32 24.93
N SER A 174 13.58 -10.68 23.86
CA SER A 174 12.87 -9.40 23.95
C SER A 174 11.37 -9.56 24.18
N LYS A 175 10.82 -10.77 24.12
CA LYS A 175 9.38 -11.05 24.09
C LYS A 175 8.64 -10.17 23.06
N VAL A 176 9.13 -10.18 21.82
CA VAL A 176 8.53 -9.44 20.70
C VAL A 176 8.35 -10.35 19.48
N PHE A 177 7.17 -10.32 18.86
CA PHE A 177 6.95 -10.82 17.50
C PHE A 177 7.20 -9.70 16.49
N VAL A 178 7.90 -10.00 15.41
CA VAL A 178 8.20 -9.01 14.36
C VAL A 178 7.76 -9.51 12.99
N SER A 179 7.13 -8.62 12.24
CA SER A 179 6.90 -8.78 10.79
C SER A 179 7.77 -7.79 10.05
N LEU A 180 8.35 -8.19 8.92
CA LEU A 180 9.31 -7.35 8.20
C LEU A 180 9.26 -7.47 6.67
N PRO A 181 9.49 -6.35 5.97
CA PRO A 181 9.59 -6.32 4.53
C PRO A 181 10.99 -6.72 4.06
N SER A 182 11.22 -8.02 3.97
CA SER A 182 12.40 -8.59 3.28
C SER A 182 12.44 -8.27 1.78
N LEU A 183 13.54 -8.61 1.08
CA LEU A 183 13.59 -8.48 -0.38
C LEU A 183 12.52 -9.33 -1.08
N ALA A 184 12.27 -10.55 -0.60
CA ALA A 184 11.20 -11.41 -1.12
C ALA A 184 9.80 -10.78 -0.95
N TYR A 185 9.58 -10.08 0.17
CA TYR A 185 8.37 -9.31 0.38
C TYR A 185 8.21 -8.23 -0.69
N VAL A 186 9.24 -7.42 -0.94
CA VAL A 186 9.17 -6.33 -1.92
C VAL A 186 8.99 -6.87 -3.33
N GLU A 187 9.76 -7.89 -3.72
CA GLU A 187 9.66 -8.52 -5.03
C GLU A 187 8.25 -9.04 -5.30
N ALA A 188 7.59 -9.67 -4.32
CA ALA A 188 6.22 -10.15 -4.47
C ALA A 188 5.23 -9.00 -4.78
N ARG A 189 5.39 -7.82 -4.15
CA ARG A 189 4.56 -6.63 -4.43
C ARG A 189 4.86 -6.04 -5.80
N LEU A 190 6.12 -6.00 -6.22
CA LEU A 190 6.50 -5.53 -7.55
C LEU A 190 5.93 -6.44 -8.65
N ARG A 191 5.99 -7.76 -8.47
CA ARG A 191 5.36 -8.74 -9.39
C ARG A 191 3.84 -8.57 -9.43
N LEU A 192 3.20 -8.37 -8.28
CA LEU A 192 1.77 -8.07 -8.21
C LEU A 192 1.43 -6.80 -8.99
N ALA A 193 2.16 -5.71 -8.76
CA ALA A 193 1.96 -4.45 -9.45
C ALA A 193 2.09 -4.61 -10.97
N GLY A 194 3.14 -5.28 -11.44
CA GLY A 194 3.33 -5.63 -12.84
C GLY A 194 2.18 -6.47 -13.42
N SER A 195 1.70 -7.47 -12.67
CA SER A 195 0.58 -8.33 -13.12
C SER A 195 -0.75 -7.58 -13.26
N LEU A 196 -0.95 -6.50 -12.50
CA LEU A 196 -2.16 -5.67 -12.54
C LEU A 196 -1.99 -4.42 -13.44
N GLY A 197 -0.79 -4.17 -13.96
CA GLY A 197 -0.48 -2.96 -14.74
C GLY A 197 -0.54 -1.67 -13.92
N VAL A 198 -0.37 -1.75 -12.60
CA VAL A 198 -0.41 -0.61 -11.68
C VAL A 198 1.00 -0.13 -11.35
N GLY A 199 1.13 1.14 -10.94
CA GLY A 199 2.40 1.67 -10.46
C GLY A 199 2.67 1.31 -8.98
N VAL A 200 3.78 1.82 -8.46
CA VAL A 200 4.26 1.55 -7.09
C VAL A 200 4.63 2.87 -6.40
N ALA A 201 4.31 3.00 -5.12
CA ALA A 201 4.77 4.04 -4.22
C ALA A 201 5.49 3.40 -3.02
N LEU A 202 6.73 3.79 -2.74
CA LEU A 202 7.49 3.22 -1.61
C LEU A 202 7.23 4.02 -0.32
N ARG A 203 6.98 3.34 0.81
CA ARG A 203 6.72 3.97 2.10
C ARG A 203 7.60 3.43 3.23
N GLU A 204 8.64 4.12 3.70
CA GLU A 204 9.20 5.40 3.27
C GLU A 204 10.69 5.19 3.01
N LEU A 205 11.30 6.05 2.20
CA LEU A 205 12.75 6.01 1.99
C LEU A 205 13.47 6.20 3.33
N GLY A 206 14.51 5.41 3.57
CA GLY A 206 15.22 5.36 4.85
C GLY A 206 14.59 4.43 5.89
N ALA A 207 13.40 3.88 5.65
CA ALA A 207 12.79 2.90 6.55
C ALA A 207 13.16 1.44 6.20
N GLY A 208 13.58 1.18 4.95
CA GLY A 208 13.93 -0.15 4.42
C GLY A 208 15.42 -0.41 4.29
N PHE A 209 15.76 -1.52 3.63
CA PHE A 209 17.14 -1.84 3.22
C PHE A 209 17.50 -1.20 1.88
N ASP A 210 18.74 -0.75 1.71
CA ASP A 210 19.23 -0.21 0.44
C ASP A 210 19.16 -1.24 -0.70
N SER A 211 19.31 -2.53 -0.40
CA SER A 211 19.19 -3.61 -1.39
C SER A 211 17.82 -3.69 -2.07
N VAL A 212 16.80 -2.99 -1.55
CA VAL A 212 15.50 -2.84 -2.23
C VAL A 212 15.66 -2.16 -3.59
N PHE A 213 16.60 -1.23 -3.73
CA PHE A 213 16.82 -0.51 -4.98
C PHE A 213 17.37 -1.41 -6.10
N ASP A 214 18.02 -2.54 -5.76
CA ASP A 214 18.49 -3.52 -6.74
C ASP A 214 17.34 -4.26 -7.43
N LEU A 215 16.14 -4.27 -6.83
CA LEU A 215 14.93 -4.85 -7.42
C LEU A 215 14.25 -3.92 -8.43
N LEU A 216 14.62 -2.63 -8.46
CA LEU A 216 14.00 -1.66 -9.34
C LEU A 216 14.64 -1.71 -10.73
N PRO A 217 13.84 -1.59 -11.82
CA PRO A 217 14.39 -1.60 -13.16
C PRO A 217 15.36 -0.43 -13.34
N LYS A 218 16.57 -0.72 -13.79
CA LYS A 218 17.52 0.31 -14.22
C LYS A 218 16.93 0.99 -15.45
N ARG A 219 16.91 2.33 -15.48
CA ARG A 219 16.57 3.05 -16.71
C ARG A 219 17.56 2.60 -17.79
N VAL A 220 17.05 1.94 -18.82
CA VAL A 220 17.80 1.80 -20.07
C VAL A 220 17.64 3.15 -20.77
N ASP A 221 18.72 3.91 -20.86
CA ASP A 221 18.71 5.17 -21.60
C ASP A 221 18.41 4.89 -23.07
N GLN A 222 17.17 5.12 -23.51
CA GLN A 222 16.75 5.04 -24.91
C GLN A 222 17.33 6.17 -25.79
N ARG A 223 18.47 6.77 -25.43
CA ARG A 223 19.09 7.87 -26.18
C ARG A 223 20.15 7.44 -27.18
N THR A 224 20.53 6.17 -27.25
CA THR A 224 21.65 5.71 -28.11
C THR A 224 21.25 4.91 -29.35
N SER A 225 19.97 4.67 -29.63
CA SER A 225 19.55 3.89 -30.82
C SER A 225 19.11 4.71 -32.03
N ALA A 226 19.32 6.04 -32.04
CA ALA A 226 18.84 6.92 -33.12
C ALA A 226 19.95 7.49 -34.05
N THR A 227 21.20 7.03 -33.95
CA THR A 227 22.33 7.61 -34.73
C THR A 227 23.16 6.62 -35.55
N SER A 228 22.68 5.41 -35.86
CA SER A 228 23.46 4.47 -36.71
C SER A 228 22.72 3.96 -37.96
N SER A 229 21.92 4.79 -38.59
CA SER A 229 21.31 4.44 -39.89
C SER A 229 21.26 5.66 -40.81
N SER A 230 22.41 6.25 -41.06
CA SER A 230 22.65 7.26 -42.11
C SER A 230 24.15 7.29 -42.37
N ASP A 231 24.68 6.24 -43.01
CA ASP A 231 25.94 6.25 -43.77
C ASP A 231 26.23 4.83 -44.26
N GLU A 232 25.53 4.40 -45.31
CA GLU A 232 26.13 3.54 -46.36
C GLU A 232 25.54 4.00 -47.70
N LEU A 233 26.41 4.67 -48.47
CA LEU A 233 26.29 4.97 -49.89
C LEU A 233 26.67 3.73 -50.71
#